data_AF-A0A975FS15-F1
#
_entry.id   AF-A0A975FS15-F1
#
_cell.length_a   1.000
_cell.length_b   1.000
_cell.length_c   1.000
_cell.angle_alpha   90.00
_cell.angle_beta   90.00
_cell.angle_gamma   90.00
#
_symmetry.space_group_name_H-M   'P 1'
#
loop_
_entity.id
_entity.type
_entity.pdbx_description
1 polymer ?
#
loop_
_entity_poly.entity_id
_entity_poly.type
_entity_poly.pdbx_seq_one_letter_code
_entity_poly.pdbx_strand_id
1 'polypeptide(L)'
;MADNPESQYITANNDVFIGCLTIEFISNASTVSTGWATSISCREGDVFTIEDGTTDNTCVGLFTDSGGTNGSYADNENFIYTICPDVSNLFTILEFKEFQLQDGFDTLIVYDSDTNDPLLKLERLQVI
;
A
#
# COMPACT_ATOMS: atom_id res chain seq x y z
N MET A 1 26.37 -20.61 22.15
CA MET A 1 25.73 -21.19 20.96
C MET A 1 24.66 -22.14 21.45
N ALA A 2 23.45 -22.01 20.89
CA ALA A 2 22.13 -22.58 21.25
C ALA A 2 21.19 -21.43 21.63
N ASP A 3 20.08 -21.17 20.95
CA ASP A 3 19.57 -21.65 19.66
C ASP A 3 19.04 -20.40 18.93
N ASN A 4 19.37 -20.26 17.65
CA ASN A 4 18.74 -19.26 16.80
C ASN A 4 17.37 -19.83 16.43
N PRO A 5 16.24 -19.34 17.00
CA PRO A 5 14.94 -19.77 16.51
C PRO A 5 14.90 -19.47 15.01
N GLU A 6 14.67 -20.52 14.22
CA GLU A 6 14.72 -20.50 12.76
C GLU A 6 14.14 -19.19 12.20
N SER A 7 14.90 -18.48 11.35
CA SER A 7 14.62 -17.19 10.71
C SER A 7 13.16 -16.70 10.76
N GLN A 8 12.72 -16.24 11.93
CA GLN A 8 11.41 -15.62 12.09
C GLN A 8 11.57 -14.13 11.79
N TYR A 9 10.93 -13.69 10.72
CA TYR A 9 10.76 -12.27 10.45
C TYR A 9 9.82 -11.68 11.52
N ILE A 10 10.30 -10.72 12.29
CA ILE A 10 9.46 -9.92 13.18
C ILE A 10 9.01 -8.71 12.36
N THR A 11 7.72 -8.63 12.07
CA THR A 11 7.09 -7.49 11.40
C THR A 11 6.20 -6.75 12.37
N ALA A 12 6.05 -5.44 12.21
CA ALA A 12 5.00 -4.71 12.90
C ALA A 12 3.63 -5.26 12.48
N ASN A 13 2.61 -5.18 13.35
CA ASN A 13 1.27 -5.65 13.02
C ASN A 13 0.69 -4.87 11.82
N ASN A 14 0.07 -5.59 10.89
CA ASN A 14 -0.54 -5.06 9.67
C ASN A 14 -1.93 -4.43 9.94
N ASP A 15 -2.51 -4.64 11.13
CA ASP A 15 -3.90 -4.22 11.41
C ASP A 15 -4.06 -2.81 11.97
N VAL A 16 -2.98 -2.07 12.27
CA VAL A 16 -3.06 -0.63 12.57
C VAL A 16 -1.73 0.00 12.17
N PHE A 17 -1.80 1.06 11.38
CA PHE A 17 -0.75 1.90 10.81
C PHE A 17 0.36 2.33 11.80
N ILE A 18 1.23 1.43 12.23
CA ILE A 18 2.48 1.86 12.87
C ILE A 18 3.71 1.30 12.18
N GLY A 19 3.68 0.17 11.46
CA GLY A 19 4.82 -0.30 10.65
C GLY A 19 6.18 -0.38 11.37
N CYS A 20 6.20 -0.19 12.69
CA CYS A 20 7.35 0.17 13.49
C CYS A 20 7.58 -0.90 14.56
N LEU A 21 8.84 -1.16 14.82
CA LEU A 21 9.29 -2.05 15.89
C LEU A 21 10.10 -1.21 16.88
N THR A 22 9.73 -1.26 18.16
CA THR A 22 10.54 -0.70 19.25
C THR A 22 11.42 -1.80 19.81
N ILE A 23 12.73 -1.55 19.85
CA ILE A 23 13.72 -2.53 20.33
C ILE A 23 14.24 -2.06 21.69
N GLU A 24 14.01 -2.86 22.72
CA GLU A 24 14.58 -2.65 24.06
C GLU A 24 15.66 -3.70 24.33
N PHE A 25 16.84 -3.24 24.76
CA PHE A 25 17.91 -4.11 25.23
C PHE A 25 18.23 -3.77 26.68
N ILE A 26 18.13 -4.78 27.55
CA ILE A 26 18.43 -4.66 28.98
C ILE A 26 19.62 -5.57 29.29
N SER A 27 20.64 -5.01 29.94
CA SER A 27 21.78 -5.77 30.47
C SER A 27 21.80 -5.72 32.00
N ASN A 28 22.46 -6.70 32.64
CA ASN A 28 22.63 -6.74 34.09
C ASN A 28 24.02 -6.22 34.50
N ALA A 29 24.28 -6.11 35.81
CA ALA A 29 25.52 -5.56 36.36
C ALA A 29 26.74 -6.52 36.33
N SER A 30 26.72 -7.57 35.51
CA SER A 30 27.79 -8.59 35.44
C SER A 30 28.61 -8.51 34.14
N THR A 31 29.41 -9.53 33.85
CA THR A 31 30.32 -9.58 32.70
C THR A 31 29.58 -9.40 31.36
N VAL A 32 30.19 -8.66 30.44
CA VAL A 32 29.65 -8.35 29.10
C VAL A 32 29.99 -9.43 28.06
N SER A 33 29.25 -9.44 26.95
CA SER A 33 29.48 -10.28 25.76
C SER A 33 29.71 -9.41 24.50
N THR A 34 29.94 -10.03 23.35
CA THR A 34 30.27 -9.36 22.08
C THR A 34 29.09 -8.62 21.40
N GLY A 35 27.86 -8.78 21.88
CA GLY A 35 26.68 -8.06 21.38
C GLY A 35 25.87 -8.78 20.29
N TRP A 36 25.03 -8.01 19.56
CA TRP A 36 24.15 -8.46 18.49
C TRP A 36 24.17 -7.48 17.30
N ALA A 37 23.83 -7.96 16.11
CA ALA A 37 23.64 -7.17 14.90
C ALA A 37 22.50 -7.78 14.07
N THR A 38 21.70 -6.94 13.42
CA THR A 38 20.62 -7.38 12.52
C THR A 38 20.54 -6.46 11.32
N SER A 39 20.09 -7.01 10.19
CA SER A 39 19.67 -6.21 9.03
C SER A 39 18.22 -5.73 9.23
N ILE A 40 17.91 -4.53 8.74
CA ILE A 40 16.57 -3.92 8.77
C ILE A 40 16.11 -3.69 7.33
N SER A 41 14.88 -4.07 7.01
CA SER A 41 14.23 -3.84 5.70
C SER A 41 12.75 -3.52 5.88
N CYS A 42 12.20 -2.64 5.05
CA CYS A 42 10.76 -2.34 5.01
C CYS A 42 10.07 -3.14 3.88
N ARG A 43 8.84 -3.63 4.10
CA ARG A 43 7.99 -4.24 3.07
C ARG A 43 7.03 -3.17 2.49
N GLU A 44 6.68 -3.26 1.22
CA GLU A 44 5.64 -2.40 0.59
C GLU A 44 4.26 -2.66 1.22
N GLY A 45 3.43 -1.61 1.30
CA GLY A 45 2.17 -1.57 2.07
C GLY A 45 1.10 -2.55 1.62
N ASP A 46 -0.09 -2.44 2.23
CA ASP A 46 -1.24 -3.29 1.96
C ASP A 46 -1.64 -3.24 0.48
N VAL A 47 -2.26 -4.33 0.01
CA VAL A 47 -2.80 -4.39 -1.37
C VAL A 47 -4.27 -4.01 -1.29
N PHE A 48 -4.64 -2.99 -2.05
CA PHE A 48 -5.99 -2.50 -2.21
C PHE A 48 -6.48 -2.89 -3.60
N THR A 49 -7.56 -3.65 -3.65
CA THR A 49 -8.26 -3.96 -4.89
C THR A 49 -9.43 -3.01 -5.00
N ILE A 50 -9.65 -2.47 -6.20
CA ILE A 50 -10.77 -1.55 -6.43
C ILE A 50 -12.10 -2.25 -6.13
N GLU A 51 -12.95 -1.58 -5.36
CA GLU A 51 -14.30 -2.01 -5.02
C GLU A 51 -15.26 -0.83 -5.18
N ASP A 52 -16.44 -1.07 -5.74
CA ASP A 52 -17.36 0.03 -6.08
C ASP A 52 -17.89 0.75 -4.84
N GLY A 53 -17.77 2.08 -4.83
CA GLY A 53 -18.26 2.94 -3.76
C GLY A 53 -17.42 2.89 -2.49
N THR A 54 -16.26 2.22 -2.50
CA THR A 54 -15.39 2.13 -1.33
C THR A 54 -14.55 3.41 -1.17
N THR A 55 -14.37 3.84 0.08
CA THR A 55 -13.47 4.92 0.46
C THR A 55 -12.50 4.41 1.50
N ASP A 56 -11.22 4.38 1.16
CA ASP A 56 -10.15 4.00 2.07
C ASP A 56 -9.32 5.20 2.48
N ASN A 57 -9.07 5.30 3.80
CA ASN A 57 -8.38 6.46 4.35
C ASN A 57 -6.87 6.27 4.54
N THR A 58 -6.28 5.36 3.76
CA THR A 58 -4.85 5.01 3.79
C THR A 58 -4.02 5.95 2.90
N CYS A 59 -2.70 5.92 3.06
CA CYS A 59 -1.76 6.67 2.22
C CYS A 59 -0.60 5.84 1.66
N VAL A 60 -0.54 4.54 1.95
CA VAL A 60 0.53 3.64 1.47
C VAL A 60 -0.07 2.28 1.11
N GLY A 61 0.24 1.81 -0.10
CA GLY A 61 -0.13 0.47 -0.55
C GLY A 61 0.03 0.28 -2.04
N LEU A 62 -0.27 -0.93 -2.49
CA LEU A 62 -0.40 -1.26 -3.89
C LEU A 62 -1.89 -1.22 -4.26
N PHE A 63 -2.28 -0.27 -5.08
CA PHE A 63 -3.65 -0.19 -5.61
C PHE A 63 -3.74 -0.96 -6.94
N THR A 64 -4.74 -1.83 -7.05
CA THR A 64 -4.94 -2.75 -8.18
C THR A 64 -6.37 -2.62 -8.71
N ASP A 65 -6.56 -2.98 -9.98
CA ASP A 65 -7.90 -3.21 -10.52
C ASP A 65 -8.54 -4.47 -9.88
N SER A 66 -9.75 -4.80 -10.32
CA SER A 66 -10.59 -5.87 -9.76
C SER A 66 -10.01 -7.28 -9.93
N GLY A 67 -9.10 -7.46 -10.90
CA GLY A 67 -8.34 -8.69 -11.10
C GLY A 67 -7.22 -8.89 -10.07
N GLY A 68 -6.93 -7.87 -9.26
CA GLY A 68 -5.86 -7.89 -8.26
C GLY A 68 -4.47 -7.90 -8.89
N THR A 69 -3.51 -8.49 -8.20
CA THR A 69 -2.09 -8.43 -8.63
C THR A 69 -1.71 -9.35 -9.79
N ASN A 70 -2.54 -10.35 -10.11
CA ASN A 70 -2.19 -11.39 -11.10
C ASN A 70 -3.35 -11.74 -12.05
N GLY A 71 -4.50 -11.06 -11.92
CA GLY A 71 -5.67 -11.29 -12.75
C GLY A 71 -5.92 -10.12 -13.70
N SER A 72 -6.80 -10.34 -14.66
CA SER A 72 -7.37 -9.27 -15.47
C SER A 72 -8.64 -8.76 -14.80
N TYR A 73 -8.92 -7.46 -14.93
CA TYR A 73 -10.22 -6.89 -14.61
C TYR A 73 -11.33 -7.55 -15.45
N ALA A 74 -12.57 -7.57 -14.95
CA ALA A 74 -13.69 -8.18 -15.66
C ALA A 74 -14.34 -7.22 -16.68
N ASP A 75 -15.13 -7.78 -17.60
CA ASP A 75 -15.87 -6.98 -18.59
C ASP A 75 -16.98 -6.14 -17.92
N ASN A 76 -17.23 -4.94 -18.46
CA ASN A 76 -18.33 -4.04 -18.07
C ASN A 76 -18.27 -3.53 -16.62
N GLU A 77 -17.06 -3.33 -16.09
CA GLU A 77 -16.86 -2.72 -14.78
C GLU A 77 -16.94 -1.20 -14.86
N ASN A 78 -17.54 -0.61 -13.82
CA ASN A 78 -17.60 0.83 -13.64
C ASN A 78 -17.54 1.11 -12.14
N PHE A 79 -16.33 1.22 -11.62
CA PHE A 79 -16.08 1.37 -10.19
C PHE A 79 -15.60 2.78 -9.85
N ILE A 80 -16.17 3.32 -8.77
CA ILE A 80 -15.69 4.56 -8.16
C ILE A 80 -15.06 4.18 -6.82
N TYR A 81 -13.79 4.54 -6.65
CA TYR A 81 -13.05 4.27 -5.43
C TYR A 81 -12.25 5.51 -5.03
N THR A 82 -12.33 5.86 -3.75
CA THR A 82 -11.73 7.08 -3.21
C THR A 82 -10.62 6.72 -2.22
N ILE A 83 -9.40 7.23 -2.45
CA ILE A 83 -8.26 7.13 -1.52
C ILE A 83 -7.95 8.50 -0.96
N CYS A 84 -8.14 8.69 0.34
CA CYS A 84 -7.88 9.96 1.01
C CYS A 84 -7.06 9.73 2.28
N PRO A 85 -5.84 10.26 2.44
CA PRO A 85 -5.11 10.12 3.69
C PRO A 85 -5.94 10.68 4.86
N ASP A 86 -6.09 9.93 5.95
CA ASP A 86 -6.77 10.42 7.18
C ASP A 86 -5.96 11.48 7.96
N VAL A 87 -4.71 11.73 7.56
CA VAL A 87 -3.83 12.73 8.15
C VAL A 87 -3.85 14.02 7.35
N SER A 88 -4.15 15.14 8.03
CA SER A 88 -4.15 16.48 7.43
C SER A 88 -2.80 16.84 6.79
N ASN A 89 -2.85 17.55 5.65
CA ASN A 89 -1.69 17.99 4.86
C ASN A 89 -0.88 16.86 4.21
N LEU A 90 -1.40 15.63 4.16
CA LEU A 90 -0.89 14.60 3.26
C LEU A 90 -1.72 14.59 1.96
N PHE A 91 -1.08 14.13 0.90
CA PHE A 91 -1.69 14.01 -0.42
C PHE A 91 -1.45 12.59 -0.94
N THR A 92 -2.47 12.00 -1.56
CA THR A 92 -2.32 10.73 -2.29
C THR A 92 -1.49 11.00 -3.53
N ILE A 93 -0.47 10.16 -3.76
CA ILE A 93 0.32 10.17 -4.99
C ILE A 93 0.14 8.80 -5.63
N LEU A 94 -0.32 8.78 -6.88
CA LEU A 94 -0.39 7.56 -7.68
C LEU A 94 0.87 7.43 -8.51
N GLU A 95 1.61 6.34 -8.28
CA GLU A 95 2.73 5.91 -9.12
C GLU A 95 2.36 4.57 -9.75
N PHE A 96 2.16 4.56 -11.06
CA PHE A 96 1.83 3.32 -11.79
C PHE A 96 3.08 2.48 -11.99
N LYS A 97 3.08 1.28 -11.40
CA LYS A 97 4.11 0.26 -11.65
C LYS A 97 3.87 -0.49 -12.96
N GLU A 98 2.60 -0.67 -13.31
CA GLU A 98 2.12 -1.25 -14.54
C GLU A 98 0.83 -0.52 -14.94
N PHE A 99 0.60 -0.38 -16.25
CA PHE A 99 -0.62 0.21 -16.78
C PHE A 99 -0.97 -0.45 -18.11
N GLN A 100 -1.95 -1.34 -18.09
CA GLN A 100 -2.44 -2.07 -19.25
C GLN A 100 -3.97 -2.02 -19.24
N LEU A 101 -4.54 -1.40 -20.27
CA LEU A 101 -5.98 -1.35 -20.52
C LEU A 101 -6.24 -1.81 -21.96
N GLN A 102 -7.49 -2.16 -22.27
CA GLN A 102 -7.88 -2.43 -23.65
C GLN A 102 -7.76 -1.15 -24.49
N ASP A 103 -6.96 -1.24 -25.55
CA ASP A 103 -6.67 -0.13 -26.46
C ASP A 103 -7.94 0.48 -27.06
N GLY A 104 -8.15 1.77 -26.80
CA GLY A 104 -9.28 2.55 -27.32
C GLY A 104 -10.67 2.24 -26.74
N PHE A 105 -10.79 1.28 -25.82
CA PHE A 105 -12.09 0.89 -25.22
C PHE A 105 -12.18 1.23 -23.74
N ASP A 106 -11.11 0.95 -22.99
CA ASP A 106 -11.12 1.12 -21.53
C ASP A 106 -10.45 2.42 -21.10
N THR A 107 -10.79 2.91 -19.92
CA THR A 107 -10.31 4.20 -19.43
C THR A 107 -10.25 4.21 -17.91
N LEU A 108 -9.15 4.74 -17.36
CA LEU A 108 -9.06 5.15 -15.96
C LEU A 108 -9.16 6.68 -15.88
N ILE A 109 -9.99 7.20 -14.97
CA ILE A 109 -10.14 8.64 -14.74
C ILE A 109 -9.73 8.96 -13.30
N VAL A 110 -8.89 9.98 -13.13
CA VAL A 110 -8.43 10.46 -11.82
C VAL A 110 -9.01 11.85 -11.57
N TYR A 111 -9.54 12.05 -10.37
CA TYR A 111 -10.17 13.30 -9.92
C TYR A 111 -9.41 13.88 -8.71
N ASP A 112 -9.32 15.21 -8.63
CA ASP A 112 -8.81 15.94 -7.46
C ASP A 112 -9.94 16.21 -6.45
N SER A 113 -10.62 15.14 -6.03
CA SER A 113 -11.79 15.21 -5.15
C SER A 113 -12.03 13.86 -4.48
N ASP A 114 -12.75 13.88 -3.37
CA ASP A 114 -13.35 12.71 -2.71
C ASP A 114 -14.60 12.18 -3.45
N THR A 115 -14.97 12.82 -4.56
CA THR A 115 -16.09 12.44 -5.42
C THR A 115 -15.66 12.38 -6.89
N ASN A 116 -16.47 11.76 -7.75
CA ASN A 116 -16.24 11.71 -9.20
C ASN A 116 -16.71 12.99 -9.93
N ASP A 117 -16.53 14.17 -9.31
CA ASP A 117 -16.97 15.47 -9.86
C ASP A 117 -16.25 15.76 -11.20
N PRO A 118 -16.99 15.84 -12.33
CA PRO A 118 -16.41 16.12 -13.64
C PRO A 118 -15.63 17.45 -13.73
N LEU A 119 -15.93 18.43 -12.87
CA LEU A 119 -15.23 19.72 -12.84
C LEU A 119 -13.84 19.63 -12.19
N LEU A 120 -13.59 18.58 -11.42
CA LEU A 120 -12.33 18.33 -10.71
C LEU A 120 -11.54 17.16 -11.32
N LYS A 121 -11.87 16.78 -12.56
CA LYS A 121 -11.12 15.76 -13.28
C LYS A 121 -9.69 16.23 -13.57
N LEU A 122 -8.70 15.48 -13.08
CA LEU A 122 -7.29 15.72 -13.34
C LEU A 122 -6.84 15.06 -14.63
N GLU A 123 -7.00 13.74 -14.71
CA GLU A 123 -6.39 12.94 -15.77
C GLU A 123 -7.37 11.91 -16.32
N ARG A 124 -7.19 11.60 -17.61
CA ARG A 124 -7.86 10.47 -18.29
C ARG A 124 -6.81 9.63 -18.96
N LEU A 125 -6.61 8.42 -18.46
CA LEU A 125 -5.61 7.49 -18.94
C LEU A 125 -6.28 6.41 -19.80
N GLN A 126 -5.72 6.16 -20.98
CA GLN A 126 -6.14 5.14 -21.94
C GLN A 126 -4.89 4.65 -22.70
N VAL A 127 -4.90 3.41 -23.16
CA VAL A 127 -3.91 2.91 -24.13
C VAL A 127 -4.37 3.30 -25.54
N ILE A 128 -3.42 3.70 -26.40
CA ILE A 128 -3.60 4.18 -27.79
C ILE A 128 -2.67 3.35 -28.70
#